data_AF-A0A2K1KC56-F1
#
_entry.id   AF-A0A2K1KC56-F1
#
_cell.length_a   1.000
_cell.length_b   1.000
_cell.length_c   1.000
_cell.angle_alpha   90.00
_cell.angle_beta   90.00
_cell.angle_gamma   90.00
#
_symmetry.space_group_name_H-M   'P 1'
#
loop_
_entity.id
_entity.type
_entity.pdbx_description
1 polymer ?
#
loop_
_entity_poly.entity_id
_entity_poly.type
_entity_poly.pdbx_seq_one_letter_code
_entity_poly.pdbx_strand_id
1 'polypeptide(L)'
;MMARLNLDMQEIKSLWIWIIEACGFIEFYLYDIFIETTKHRSDCIEFHKIDIKSNTCLEDFIKVFDLIIKLVVIDMLSDYNTCPLNIIYNNFVDALLSYLYSMKNNETPCICDLIYKQRWSYACTKQLIERLIFVSKLENKIEI
;
A
#
# COMPACT_ATOMS: atom_id res chain seq x y z
N MET A 1 -13.74 27.05 11.65
CA MET A 1 -13.46 25.82 10.88
C MET A 1 -13.61 24.66 11.86
N MET A 2 -14.61 23.78 11.70
CA MET A 2 -14.80 22.65 12.62
C MET A 2 -13.61 21.68 12.52
N ALA A 3 -13.11 21.21 13.65
CA ALA A 3 -12.07 20.18 13.67
C ALA A 3 -12.63 18.90 13.04
N ARG A 4 -11.93 18.34 12.03
CA ARG A 4 -12.26 17.02 11.49
C ARG A 4 -11.81 15.97 12.51
N LEU A 5 -12.77 15.20 13.01
CA LEU A 5 -12.56 14.12 13.96
C LEU A 5 -12.60 12.77 13.25
N ASN A 6 -11.85 11.79 13.76
CA ASN A 6 -11.96 10.39 13.35
C ASN A 6 -13.25 9.76 13.93
N LEU A 7 -13.46 8.47 13.64
CA LEU A 7 -14.62 7.72 14.16
C LEU A 7 -14.63 7.63 15.70
N ASP A 8 -13.46 7.75 16.33
CA ASP A 8 -13.30 7.77 17.80
C ASP A 8 -13.42 9.18 18.41
N MET A 9 -13.89 10.16 17.63
CA MET A 9 -14.07 11.56 18.06
C MET A 9 -12.77 12.27 18.45
N GLN A 10 -11.62 11.77 18.01
CA GLN A 10 -10.30 12.38 18.18
C GLN A 10 -9.92 13.22 16.95
N GLU A 11 -9.13 14.27 17.15
CA GLU A 11 -8.69 15.11 16.04
C GLU A 11 -7.74 14.34 15.10
N ILE A 12 -8.02 14.40 13.79
CA ILE A 12 -7.19 13.75 12.77
C ILE A 12 -5.88 14.54 12.62
N LYS A 13 -4.76 13.88 12.92
CA LYS A 13 -3.40 14.39 12.68
C LYS A 13 -3.06 14.32 11.19
N SER A 14 -2.30 15.30 10.71
CA SER A 14 -1.70 15.22 9.37
C SER A 14 -0.57 14.21 9.39
N LEU A 15 -0.59 13.29 8.43
CA LEU A 15 0.39 12.23 8.19
C LEU A 15 1.10 12.49 6.86
N TRP A 16 2.37 12.09 6.78
CA TRP A 16 3.13 11.99 5.53
C TRP A 16 2.83 10.64 4.89
N ILE A 17 2.15 10.65 3.74
CA ILE A 17 1.63 9.44 3.11
C ILE A 17 2.40 9.17 1.82
N TRP A 18 2.93 7.96 1.69
CA TRP A 18 3.50 7.49 0.43
C TRP A 18 2.57 6.50 -0.26
N ILE A 19 2.12 6.85 -1.47
CA ILE A 19 1.34 5.95 -2.33
C ILE A 19 2.30 5.30 -3.33
N ILE A 20 2.44 3.99 -3.21
CA ILE A 20 3.22 3.18 -4.13
C ILE A 20 2.40 2.94 -5.39
N GLU A 21 3.04 3.04 -6.56
CA GLU A 21 2.42 2.87 -7.88
C GLU A 21 1.30 3.88 -8.19
N ALA A 22 1.41 5.11 -7.66
CA ALA A 22 0.40 6.20 -7.69
C ALA A 22 -0.13 6.68 -9.07
N CYS A 23 0.24 6.04 -10.18
CA CYS A 23 -0.20 6.41 -11.53
C CYS A 23 -1.41 5.61 -12.03
N GLY A 24 -1.97 4.70 -11.22
CA GLY A 24 -3.17 3.96 -11.57
C GLY A 24 -4.46 4.74 -11.36
N PHE A 25 -5.58 4.11 -11.73
CA PHE A 25 -6.91 4.73 -11.70
C PHE A 25 -7.43 4.99 -10.28
N ILE A 26 -7.20 4.05 -9.36
CA ILE A 26 -7.67 4.13 -7.97
C ILE A 26 -6.84 5.18 -7.22
N GLU A 27 -5.55 5.17 -7.48
CA GLU A 27 -4.53 6.04 -6.92
C GLU A 27 -4.83 7.51 -7.21
N PHE A 28 -5.21 7.82 -8.45
CA PHE A 28 -5.59 9.18 -8.84
C PHE A 28 -6.85 9.65 -8.12
N TYR A 29 -7.86 8.79 -8.00
CA TYR A 29 -9.08 9.12 -7.28
C TYR A 29 -8.86 9.25 -5.77
N LEU A 30 -8.02 8.39 -5.19
CA LEU A 30 -7.64 8.44 -3.78
C LEU A 30 -6.86 9.73 -3.48
N TYR A 31 -6.00 10.17 -4.41
CA TYR A 31 -5.29 11.44 -4.33
C TYR A 31 -6.26 12.64 -4.30
N ASP A 32 -7.23 12.67 -5.21
CA ASP A 32 -8.25 13.73 -5.24
C ASP A 32 -9.03 13.78 -3.92
N ILE A 33 -9.43 12.61 -3.39
CA ILE A 33 -10.10 12.51 -2.08
C ILE A 33 -9.19 13.06 -0.97
N PHE A 34 -7.91 12.69 -0.94
CA PHE A 34 -7.00 13.18 0.10
C PHE A 34 -6.90 14.71 0.09
N ILE A 35 -6.74 15.31 -1.09
CA ILE A 35 -6.60 16.77 -1.20
C ILE A 35 -7.89 17.51 -0.89
N GLU A 36 -9.03 17.04 -1.40
CA GLU A 36 -10.31 17.73 -1.26
C GLU A 36 -10.93 17.54 0.13
N THR A 37 -10.76 16.34 0.71
CA THR A 37 -11.53 15.92 1.87
C THR A 37 -10.71 15.74 3.14
N THR A 38 -9.39 15.81 3.11
CA THR A 38 -8.58 15.60 4.33
C THR A 38 -7.71 16.80 4.68
N LYS A 39 -7.11 16.77 5.88
CA LYS A 39 -6.12 17.77 6.30
C LYS A 39 -4.72 17.48 5.73
N HIS A 40 -4.53 16.33 5.08
CA HIS A 40 -3.27 15.97 4.41
C HIS A 40 -3.12 16.89 3.19
N ARG A 41 -2.42 18.02 3.36
CA ARG A 41 -2.20 19.02 2.30
C ARG A 41 -1.34 18.44 1.18
N SER A 42 -1.38 19.09 0.01
CA SER A 42 -0.49 18.84 -1.15
C SER A 42 0.98 18.71 -0.77
N ASP A 43 1.41 19.43 0.26
CA ASP A 43 2.80 19.49 0.72
C ASP A 43 3.24 18.18 1.44
N CYS A 44 2.29 17.30 1.79
CA CYS A 44 2.53 16.00 2.41
C CYS A 44 2.51 14.84 1.41
N ILE A 45 2.30 15.10 0.12
CA ILE A 45 2.19 14.08 -0.92
C ILE A 45 3.20 14.38 -2.02
N GLU A 46 4.22 13.54 -2.11
CA GLU A 46 5.27 13.66 -3.11
C GLU A 46 5.23 12.48 -4.10
N PHE A 47 5.41 12.78 -5.38
CA PHE A 47 5.50 11.77 -6.44
C PHE A 47 6.94 11.37 -6.67
N HIS A 48 7.25 10.12 -6.39
CA HIS A 48 8.58 9.57 -6.54
C HIS A 48 8.57 8.41 -7.54
N LYS A 49 9.36 8.55 -8.61
CA LYS A 49 9.57 7.46 -9.56
C LYS A 49 10.65 6.52 -9.02
N ILE A 50 10.24 5.57 -8.21
CA ILE A 50 11.13 4.61 -7.54
C ILE A 50 10.81 3.20 -8.00
N ASP A 51 11.83 2.44 -8.39
CA ASP A 51 11.72 1.00 -8.58
C ASP A 51 11.98 0.26 -7.26
N ILE A 52 10.93 -0.37 -6.73
CA ILE A 52 10.95 -1.06 -5.44
C ILE A 52 11.87 -2.29 -5.48
N LYS A 53 12.10 -2.88 -6.66
CA LYS A 53 12.89 -4.11 -6.81
C LYS A 53 14.39 -3.88 -6.66
N SER A 54 14.87 -2.73 -7.11
CA SER A 54 16.29 -2.47 -7.31
C SER A 54 16.85 -1.36 -6.41
N ASN A 55 16.01 -0.60 -5.70
CA ASN A 55 16.48 0.52 -4.89
C ASN A 55 17.01 0.08 -3.52
N THR A 56 18.32 0.25 -3.33
CA THR A 56 19.00 0.03 -2.05
C THR A 56 18.62 1.04 -0.97
N CYS A 57 18.13 2.23 -1.36
CA CYS A 57 17.75 3.30 -0.45
C CYS A 57 16.27 3.24 -0.02
N LEU A 58 15.54 2.19 -0.39
CA LEU A 58 14.10 2.07 -0.11
C LEU A 58 13.81 2.07 1.40
N GLU A 59 14.68 1.46 2.21
CA GLU A 59 14.52 1.41 3.66
C GLU A 59 14.55 2.80 4.30
N ASP A 60 15.50 3.64 3.90
CA ASP A 60 15.63 5.00 4.41
C ASP A 60 14.50 5.89 3.91
N PHE A 61 14.03 5.62 2.68
CA PHE A 61 12.89 6.31 2.11
C PHE A 61 11.59 6.01 2.87
N ILE A 62 11.36 4.75 3.22
CA ILE A 62 10.19 4.30 3.99
C ILE A 62 10.09 5.00 5.35
N LYS A 63 11.22 5.20 6.03
CA LYS A 63 11.27 5.83 7.37
C LYS A 63 10.82 7.29 7.39
N VAL A 64 10.77 7.96 6.24
CA VAL A 64 10.35 9.37 6.15
C VAL A 64 8.83 9.50 6.26
N PHE A 65 8.07 8.45 5.94
CA PHE A 65 6.61 8.52 5.83
C PHE A 65 5.92 7.85 7.01
N ASP A 66 4.84 8.47 7.51
CA ASP A 66 4.03 7.93 8.60
C ASP A 66 3.10 6.80 8.13
N LEU A 67 2.75 6.76 6.84
CA LEU A 67 1.84 5.78 6.27
C LEU A 67 2.25 5.43 4.84
N ILE A 68 2.27 4.14 4.55
CA ILE A 68 2.51 3.62 3.20
C ILE A 68 1.25 2.94 2.70
N ILE A 69 0.81 3.34 1.51
CA ILE A 69 -0.34 2.75 0.83
C ILE A 69 0.19 2.08 -0.44
N LYS A 70 0.05 0.75 -0.51
CA LYS A 70 0.36 -0.03 -1.70
C LYS A 70 -0.93 -0.49 -2.37
N LEU A 71 -1.31 0.24 -3.40
CA LEU A 71 -2.36 -0.13 -4.34
C LEU A 71 -1.66 -0.99 -5.41
N VAL A 72 -2.11 -2.23 -5.60
CA VAL A 72 -1.37 -3.22 -6.40
C VAL A 72 -1.89 -3.21 -7.83
N VAL A 73 -1.02 -3.00 -8.81
CA VAL A 73 -1.44 -2.46 -10.11
C VAL A 73 -1.72 -3.46 -11.24
N ILE A 74 -1.31 -4.74 -11.19
CA ILE A 74 -1.65 -5.66 -12.31
C ILE A 74 -2.95 -6.42 -12.10
N ASP A 75 -4.03 -5.75 -12.52
CA ASP A 75 -5.41 -6.26 -12.51
C ASP A 75 -5.98 -6.47 -13.93
N MET A 76 -5.15 -6.42 -14.98
CA MET A 76 -5.60 -6.68 -16.34
C MET A 76 -5.97 -8.16 -16.51
N LEU A 77 -7.27 -8.43 -16.70
CA LEU A 77 -7.83 -9.77 -16.87
C LEU A 77 -7.20 -10.60 -18.01
N SER A 78 -6.69 -9.93 -19.05
CA SER A 78 -5.94 -10.57 -20.14
C SER A 78 -4.67 -11.25 -19.62
N ASP A 79 -3.99 -10.59 -18.70
CA ASP A 79 -2.62 -10.92 -18.29
C ASP A 79 -2.57 -12.04 -17.27
N TYR A 80 -3.71 -12.36 -16.65
CA TYR A 80 -3.86 -13.46 -15.70
C TYR A 80 -3.46 -14.81 -16.28
N ASN A 81 -3.67 -15.00 -17.58
CA ASN A 81 -3.39 -16.24 -18.29
C ASN A 81 -2.23 -16.11 -19.28
N THR A 82 -2.01 -14.92 -19.84
CA THR A 82 -0.95 -14.69 -20.83
C THR A 82 0.39 -14.39 -20.17
N CYS A 83 0.38 -13.80 -18.96
CA CYS A 83 1.56 -13.40 -18.20
C CYS A 83 1.48 -13.81 -16.72
N PRO A 84 1.14 -15.07 -16.37
CA PRO A 84 0.85 -15.48 -14.99
C PRO A 84 2.02 -15.29 -14.03
N LEU A 85 3.27 -15.45 -14.50
CA LEU A 85 4.46 -15.18 -13.70
C LEU A 85 4.53 -13.70 -13.32
N ASN A 86 4.32 -12.80 -14.28
CA ASN A 86 4.34 -11.36 -14.03
C ASN A 86 3.26 -10.96 -13.01
N ILE A 87 2.07 -11.59 -13.08
CA ILE A 87 1.01 -11.41 -12.10
C ILE A 87 1.47 -11.83 -10.70
N ILE A 88 2.04 -13.02 -10.56
CA ILE A 88 2.52 -13.53 -9.27
C ILE A 88 3.63 -12.63 -8.71
N TYR A 89 4.62 -12.26 -9.51
CA TYR A 89 5.74 -11.43 -9.04
C TYR A 89 5.26 -10.05 -8.56
N ASN A 90 4.45 -9.35 -9.34
CA ASN A 90 4.04 -7.99 -8.98
C ASN A 90 3.00 -7.96 -7.84
N ASN A 91 2.09 -8.94 -7.80
CA ASN A 91 1.06 -8.98 -6.76
C ASN A 91 1.51 -9.67 -5.46
N PHE A 92 2.49 -10.58 -5.52
CA PHE A 92 3.00 -11.31 -4.35
C PHE A 92 4.37 -10.80 -3.91
N VAL A 93 5.38 -10.96 -4.76
CA VAL A 93 6.79 -10.81 -4.38
C VAL A 93 7.10 -9.34 -4.08
N ASP A 94 6.59 -8.43 -4.91
CA ASP A 94 6.79 -7.00 -4.68
C ASP A 94 6.01 -6.52 -3.46
N ALA A 95 4.79 -7.03 -3.26
CA ALA A 95 3.98 -6.70 -2.08
C ALA A 95 4.64 -7.19 -0.79
N LEU A 96 5.17 -8.42 -0.82
CA LEU A 96 5.97 -9.00 0.24
C LEU A 96 7.19 -8.13 0.56
N LEU A 97 7.94 -7.71 -0.46
CA LEU A 97 9.14 -6.91 -0.29
C LEU A 97 8.82 -5.57 0.41
N SER A 98 7.81 -4.85 -0.07
CA SER A 98 7.34 -3.60 0.56
C SER A 98 6.90 -3.83 2.01
N TYR A 99 6.17 -4.91 2.26
CA TYR A 99 5.68 -5.26 3.59
C TYR A 99 6.82 -5.60 4.56
N LEU A 100 7.80 -6.40 4.13
CA LEU A 100 8.97 -6.77 4.94
C LEU A 100 9.79 -5.53 5.33
N TYR A 101 9.94 -4.57 4.43
CA TYR A 101 10.63 -3.33 4.75
C TYR A 101 9.87 -2.48 5.78
N SER A 102 8.54 -2.37 5.65
CA SER A 102 7.69 -1.71 6.66
C SER A 102 7.81 -2.41 8.02
N MET A 103 7.77 -3.75 8.05
CA MET A 103 7.92 -4.53 9.29
C MET A 103 9.28 -4.37 9.95
N LYS A 104 10.38 -4.41 9.17
CA LYS A 104 11.74 -4.23 9.72
C LYS A 104 11.90 -2.89 10.45
N ASN A 105 11.15 -1.88 10.01
CA ASN A 105 11.22 -0.53 10.58
C ASN A 105 10.26 -0.30 11.76
N ASN A 106 9.31 -1.21 12.07
CA ASN A 106 8.37 -1.17 13.21
C ASN A 106 7.53 0.10 13.42
N GLU A 107 7.70 1.16 12.63
CA GLU A 107 7.12 2.48 12.89
C GLU A 107 6.06 2.89 11.86
N THR A 108 6.12 2.33 10.65
CA THR A 108 5.31 2.82 9.51
C THR A 108 4.27 1.78 9.07
N PRO A 109 2.97 1.97 9.38
CA PRO A 109 1.92 1.08 8.89
C PRO A 109 1.87 1.02 7.36
N CYS A 110 1.64 -0.19 6.83
CA CYS A 110 1.48 -0.44 5.40
C CYS A 110 0.06 -0.98 5.13
N ILE A 111 -0.70 -0.29 4.27
CA ILE A 111 -2.04 -0.72 3.82
C ILE A 111 -1.91 -1.31 2.43
N CYS A 112 -2.47 -2.50 2.22
CA CYS A 112 -2.50 -3.20 0.93
C CYS A 112 -3.95 -3.46 0.50
N ASP A 113 -4.24 -3.23 -0.77
CA ASP A 113 -5.58 -3.47 -1.33
C ASP A 113 -5.95 -4.95 -1.48
N LEU A 114 -7.22 -5.24 -1.20
CA LEU A 114 -7.87 -6.56 -1.33
C LEU A 114 -8.79 -6.57 -2.55
N ILE A 115 -8.76 -7.64 -3.36
CA ILE A 115 -9.65 -7.79 -4.53
C ILE A 115 -10.22 -9.20 -4.64
N TYR A 116 -11.52 -9.26 -4.90
CA TYR A 116 -12.29 -10.50 -5.02
C TYR A 116 -12.70 -10.76 -6.49
N LYS A 117 -11.83 -11.37 -7.32
CA LYS A 117 -12.20 -11.78 -8.70
C LYS A 117 -11.64 -13.16 -9.13
N GLN A 118 -12.37 -13.79 -10.06
CA GLN A 118 -12.55 -15.23 -10.29
C GLN A 118 -11.44 -16.00 -11.06
N ARG A 119 -10.20 -15.50 -11.19
CA ARG A 119 -9.11 -16.25 -11.87
C ARG A 119 -7.96 -16.57 -10.92
N TRP A 120 -7.55 -17.83 -10.88
CA TRP A 120 -6.79 -18.42 -9.77
C TRP A 120 -5.37 -17.89 -9.59
N SER A 121 -4.64 -17.49 -10.64
CA SER A 121 -3.27 -16.96 -10.50
C SER A 121 -3.23 -15.66 -9.68
N TYR A 122 -4.10 -14.72 -10.01
CA TYR A 122 -4.30 -13.48 -9.28
C TYR A 122 -4.92 -13.72 -7.89
N ALA A 123 -6.03 -14.47 -7.83
CA ALA A 123 -6.75 -14.70 -6.59
C ALA A 123 -5.90 -15.44 -5.53
N CYS A 124 -5.13 -16.46 -5.95
CA CYS A 124 -4.23 -17.19 -5.07
C CYS A 124 -3.14 -16.28 -4.52
N THR A 125 -2.56 -15.44 -5.38
CA THR A 125 -1.54 -14.47 -5.00
C THR A 125 -2.06 -13.51 -3.92
N LYS A 126 -3.25 -12.92 -4.14
CA LYS A 126 -3.89 -12.02 -3.18
C LYS A 126 -4.21 -12.72 -1.86
N GLN A 127 -4.79 -13.91 -1.93
CA GLN A 127 -5.09 -14.69 -0.73
C GLN A 127 -3.82 -15.04 0.07
N LEU A 128 -2.70 -15.28 -0.59
CA LEU A 128 -1.46 -15.65 0.07
C LEU A 128 -0.78 -14.44 0.74
N ILE A 129 -0.77 -13.27 0.10
CA ILE A 129 -0.26 -12.05 0.75
C ILE A 129 -1.15 -11.62 1.93
N GLU A 130 -2.47 -11.74 1.81
CA GLU A 130 -3.41 -11.50 2.92
C GLU A 130 -3.11 -12.39 4.13
N ARG A 131 -2.96 -13.70 3.88
CA ARG A 131 -2.60 -14.65 4.94
C ARG A 131 -1.27 -14.34 5.57
N LEU A 132 -0.28 -13.93 4.77
CA LEU A 132 1.03 -13.58 5.28
C LEU A 132 0.99 -12.32 6.15
N ILE A 133 0.30 -11.27 5.71
CA ILE A 133 0.10 -10.04 6.50
C ILE A 133 -0.61 -10.39 7.81
N PHE A 134 -1.63 -11.24 7.75
CA PHE A 134 -2.37 -11.69 8.93
C PHE A 134 -1.48 -12.46 9.92
N VAL A 135 -0.73 -13.45 9.45
CA VAL A 135 0.20 -14.22 10.30
C VAL A 135 1.29 -13.34 10.88
N SER A 136 1.89 -12.47 10.06
CA SER A 136 2.95 -11.56 10.49
C SER A 136 2.49 -10.60 11.59
N LYS A 137 1.24 -10.12 11.52
CA LYS A 137 0.64 -9.32 12.60
C LYS A 137 0.45 -10.12 13.89
N LEU A 138 0.00 -11.38 13.80
CA LEU A 138 -0.17 -12.26 14.95
C LEU A 138 1.17 -12.60 15.63
N GLU A 139 2.19 -12.94 14.84
CA GLU A 139 3.52 -13.28 15.35
C GLU A 139 4.20 -12.07 15.99
N ASN A 140 4.06 -10.88 15.40
CA ASN A 140 4.71 -9.66 15.87
C ASN A 140 3.86 -8.83 16.86
N LYS A 141 2.65 -9.28 17.23
CA LYS A 141 1.72 -8.59 18.15
C LYS A 141 1.41 -7.13 17.76
N ILE A 142 1.31 -6.85 16.47
CA ILE A 142 0.97 -5.51 15.98
C ILE A 142 -0.56 -5.38 16.00
N GLU A 143 -1.10 -4.46 16.81
CA GLU A 143 -2.55 -4.22 16.95
C GLU A 143 -3.19 -3.70 15.65
N ILE A 144 -4.48 -4.01 15.46
CA ILE A 144 -5.31 -3.68 14.29
C ILE A 144 -5.93 -2.29 14.47
#